data_AF-A0A8I0MTE4-F1
#
_entry.id   AF-A0A8I0MTE4-F1
#
_cell.length_a   1.000
_cell.length_b   1.000
_cell.length_c   1.000
_cell.angle_alpha   90.00
_cell.angle_beta   90.00
_cell.angle_gamma   90.00
#
_symmetry.space_group_name_H-M   'P 1'
#
loop_
_entity.id
_entity.type
_entity.pdbx_description
1 polymer ?
#
loop_
_entity_poly.entity_id
_entity_poly.type
_entity_poly.pdbx_seq_one_letter_code
_entity_poly.pdbx_strand_id
1 'polypeptide(L)'
;MSPRLFPHVDKVAHFGVFFILAFISHHAFKFKVWFHLLLLSLYGAGIEWMQDSLPYRQASTADFIADVAGAISYFVLFYFWARWRKKQHG
;
A
#
# COMPACT_ATOMS: atom_id res chain seq x y z
N MET A 1 17.59 22.77 5.61
CA MET A 1 17.75 21.30 5.75
C MET A 1 16.90 20.87 6.93
N SER A 2 15.66 20.46 6.69
CA SER A 2 14.88 19.77 7.73
C SER A 2 15.55 18.43 8.00
N PRO A 3 15.90 18.11 9.26
CA PRO A 3 16.50 16.83 9.57
C PRO A 3 15.46 15.75 9.25
N ARG A 4 15.84 14.78 8.40
CA ARG A 4 15.08 13.54 8.25
C ARG A 4 15.14 12.82 9.59
N LEU A 5 14.28 13.20 10.54
CA LEU A 5 14.34 12.70 11.92
C LEU A 5 14.19 11.17 11.96
N PHE A 6 13.51 10.56 10.97
CA PHE A 6 13.43 9.11 10.81
C PHE A 6 13.29 8.64 9.35
N PRO A 7 14.39 8.40 8.62
CA PRO A 7 14.36 7.95 7.22
C PRO A 7 13.65 6.60 7.00
N HIS A 8 13.53 5.78 8.05
CA HIS A 8 12.92 4.46 8.01
C HIS A 8 11.42 4.48 8.39
N VAL A 9 11.01 5.41 9.26
CA VAL A 9 9.60 5.54 9.70
C VAL A 9 8.71 5.92 8.53
N ASP A 10 9.24 6.73 7.61
CA ASP A 10 8.55 7.14 6.41
C ASP A 10 8.15 5.94 5.51
N LYS A 11 9.02 4.95 5.35
CA LYS A 11 8.72 3.71 4.62
C LYS A 11 7.67 2.85 5.31
N VAL A 12 7.73 2.81 6.65
CA VAL A 12 6.72 2.10 7.47
C VAL A 12 5.37 2.79 7.35
N ALA A 13 5.35 4.12 7.28
CA ALA A 13 4.13 4.89 7.06
C ALA A 13 3.55 4.60 5.67
N HIS A 14 4.35 4.63 4.61
CA HIS A 14 3.96 4.23 3.25
C HIS A 14 3.31 2.84 3.22
N PHE A 15 3.99 1.85 3.79
CA PHE A 15 3.45 0.50 3.95
C PHE A 15 2.10 0.48 4.69
N GLY A 16 2.02 1.12 5.85
CA GLY A 16 0.82 1.12 6.69
C GLY A 16 -0.37 1.85 6.05
N VAL A 17 -0.11 2.98 5.39
CA VAL A 17 -1.13 3.75 4.68
C VAL A 17 -1.68 2.93 3.52
N PHE A 18 -0.83 2.33 2.69
CA PHE A 18 -1.29 1.51 1.56
C PHE A 18 -1.99 0.22 2.00
N PHE A 19 -1.61 -0.36 3.13
CA PHE A 19 -2.36 -1.46 3.75
C PHE A 19 -3.80 -1.05 4.08
N ILE A 20 -3.96 0.07 4.79
CA ILE A 20 -5.28 0.60 5.16
C ILE A 20 -6.07 0.99 3.91
N LEU A 21 -5.41 1.59 2.92
CA LEU A 21 -6.04 1.98 1.67
C LEU A 21 -6.51 0.76 0.88
N ALA A 22 -5.76 -0.34 0.88
CA ALA A 22 -6.18 -1.61 0.31
C ALA A 22 -7.40 -2.19 1.04
N PHE A 23 -7.44 -2.12 2.37
CA PHE A 23 -8.59 -2.52 3.16
C PHE A 23 -9.85 -1.71 2.80
N ILE A 24 -9.73 -0.38 2.78
CA ILE A 24 -10.83 0.52 2.43
C ILE A 24 -11.28 0.26 0.99
N SER A 25 -10.34 0.20 0.04
CA SER A 25 -10.63 0.00 -1.38
C SER A 25 -11.39 -1.31 -1.61
N HIS A 26 -10.95 -2.41 -1.00
CA HIS A 26 -11.58 -3.71 -1.11
C HIS A 26 -12.99 -3.76 -0.49
N HIS A 27 -13.23 -3.02 0.60
CA HIS A 27 -14.58 -2.94 1.20
C HIS A 27 -15.50 -1.94 0.48
N ALA A 28 -14.95 -0.86 -0.07
CA ALA A 28 -15.71 0.17 -0.76
C ALA A 28 -16.17 -0.27 -2.15
N PHE A 29 -15.33 -1.04 -2.88
CA PHE A 29 -15.59 -1.43 -4.25
C PHE A 29 -15.58 -2.95 -4.43
N LYS A 30 -16.58 -3.48 -5.14
CA LYS A 30 -16.71 -4.92 -5.44
C LYS A 30 -15.90 -5.35 -6.67
N PHE A 31 -14.65 -4.90 -6.78
CA PHE A 31 -13.78 -5.25 -7.89
C PHE A 31 -12.96 -6.51 -7.59
N LYS A 32 -12.31 -7.04 -8.63
CA LYS A 32 -11.37 -8.16 -8.48
C LYS A 32 -10.09 -7.65 -7.83
N VAL A 33 -9.45 -8.50 -7.01
CA VAL A 33 -8.21 -8.16 -6.27
C VAL A 33 -7.12 -7.54 -7.16
N TRP A 34 -6.88 -8.10 -8.35
CA TRP A 34 -5.87 -7.56 -9.29
C TRP A 34 -6.15 -6.11 -9.71
N PHE A 35 -7.42 -5.71 -9.79
CA PHE A 35 -7.79 -4.33 -10.12
C PHE A 35 -7.45 -3.36 -8.99
N HIS A 36 -7.67 -3.76 -7.72
CA HIS A 36 -7.24 -2.95 -6.57
C HIS A 36 -5.72 -2.81 -6.54
N LEU A 37 -4.99 -3.90 -6.76
CA LEU A 37 -3.52 -3.87 -6.79
C LEU A 37 -3.00 -2.96 -7.92
N LEU A 38 -3.60 -3.03 -9.11
CA LEU A 38 -3.26 -2.14 -10.22
C LEU A 38 -3.54 -0.68 -9.86
N LEU A 39 -4.74 -0.37 -9.35
CA LEU A 39 -5.13 0.99 -9.00
C LEU A 39 -4.23 1.59 -7.92
N LEU A 40 -3.94 0.83 -6.86
CA LEU A 40 -3.07 1.26 -5.77
C LEU A 40 -1.63 1.42 -6.26
N SER A 41 -1.13 0.52 -7.10
CA SER A 41 0.23 0.68 -7.68
C SER A 41 0.31 1.93 -8.55
N LEU A 42 -0.69 2.20 -9.40
CA LEU A 42 -0.72 3.44 -10.18
C LEU A 42 -0.80 4.69 -9.29
N TYR A 43 -1.56 4.61 -8.20
CA TYR A 43 -1.65 5.70 -7.22
C TYR A 43 -0.32 5.97 -6.53
N GLY A 44 0.39 4.93 -6.05
CA GLY A 44 1.73 5.06 -5.46
C GLY A 44 2.75 5.62 -6.45
N ALA A 45 2.76 5.12 -7.70
CA ALA A 45 3.63 5.67 -8.75
C ALA A 45 3.33 7.16 -9.03
N GLY A 46 2.05 7.56 -8.98
CA GLY A 46 1.65 8.96 -9.11
C GLY A 46 2.10 9.83 -7.94
N ILE A 47 2.03 9.32 -6.71
CA ILE A 47 2.56 10.00 -5.52
C ILE A 47 4.06 10.21 -5.68
N GLU A 48 4.81 9.17 -6.04
CA GLU A 48 6.26 9.24 -6.27
C GLU A 48 6.62 10.29 -7.33
N TRP A 49 5.91 10.29 -8.45
CA TRP A 49 6.12 11.29 -9.49
C TRP A 49 5.83 12.72 -9.00
N MET A 50 4.75 12.91 -8.24
CA MET A 50 4.42 14.20 -7.62
C MET A 50 5.48 14.61 -6.59
N GLN A 51 6.02 13.66 -5.82
CA GLN A 51 7.04 13.91 -4.80
C GLN A 51 8.34 14.43 -5.39
N ASP A 52 8.71 14.02 -6.60
CA ASP A 52 9.90 14.52 -7.31
C ASP A 52 9.83 16.03 -7.58
N SER A 53 8.62 16.60 -7.63
CA SER A 53 8.39 18.03 -7.82
C SER A 53 8.48 18.86 -6.54
N LEU A 54 8.64 18.24 -5.36
CA LEU A 54 8.67 18.93 -4.07
C LEU A 54 10.11 19.22 -3.62
N PRO A 55 10.48 20.46 -3.26
CA PRO A 55 11.88 20.81 -2.94
C PRO A 55 12.43 20.16 -1.65
N TYR A 56 11.56 19.59 -0.82
CA TYR A 56 11.89 18.96 0.47
C TYR A 56 11.56 17.45 0.52
N ARG A 57 11.10 16.86 -0.60
CA ARG A 57 10.82 15.43 -0.72
C ARG A 57 11.45 14.92 -2.01
N GLN A 58 11.96 13.69 -1.99
CA GLN A 58 12.53 13.07 -3.17
C GLN A 58 11.76 11.81 -3.45
N ALA A 59 11.46 11.56 -4.73
CA ALA A 59 10.99 10.26 -5.17
C ALA A 59 12.03 9.19 -4.81
N SER A 60 11.55 8.06 -4.35
CA SER A 60 12.33 6.93 -3.89
C SER A 60 11.60 5.66 -4.32
N THR A 61 12.26 4.87 -5.17
CA THR A 61 11.75 3.55 -5.56
C THR A 61 11.49 2.65 -4.34
N ALA A 62 12.16 2.88 -3.22
CA ALA A 62 11.92 2.13 -1.98
C ALA A 62 10.56 2.45 -1.35
N ASP A 63 10.05 3.66 -1.54
CA ASP A 63 8.76 4.10 -0.99
C ASP A 63 7.63 3.51 -1.84
N PHE A 64 7.78 3.53 -3.16
CA PHE A 64 6.91 2.78 -4.08
C PHE A 64 6.83 1.28 -3.74
N ILE A 65 7.98 0.65 -3.44
CA ILE A 65 8.00 -0.76 -3.05
C ILE A 65 7.26 -0.96 -1.71
N ALA A 66 7.39 -0.02 -0.77
CA ALA A 66 6.68 -0.07 0.50
C ALA A 66 5.16 0.04 0.30
N ASP A 67 4.71 0.92 -0.60
CA ASP A 67 3.30 1.06 -0.99
C ASP A 67 2.71 -0.24 -1.54
N VAL A 68 3.39 -0.82 -2.54
CA VAL A 68 2.96 -2.06 -3.18
C VAL A 68 2.98 -3.22 -2.18
N ALA A 69 4.01 -3.30 -1.32
CA ALA A 69 4.09 -4.31 -0.28
C ALA A 69 2.95 -4.18 0.75
N GLY A 70 2.61 -2.96 1.15
CA GLY A 70 1.48 -2.66 2.03
C GLY A 70 0.17 -3.18 1.45
N ALA A 71 -0.11 -2.83 0.19
CA ALA A 71 -1.32 -3.29 -0.50
C ALA A 71 -1.38 -4.83 -0.65
N ILE A 72 -0.29 -5.46 -1.08
CA ILE A 72 -0.22 -6.93 -1.25
C ILE A 72 -0.44 -7.64 0.08
N SER A 73 0.22 -7.18 1.15
CA SER A 73 0.14 -7.83 2.46
C SER A 73 -1.29 -7.88 3.00
N TYR A 74 -2.10 -6.83 2.77
CA TYR A 74 -3.53 -6.85 3.09
C TYR A 74 -4.27 -8.00 2.37
N PHE A 75 -4.12 -8.11 1.05
CA PHE A 75 -4.82 -9.13 0.28
C PHE A 75 -4.35 -10.56 0.59
N VAL A 76 -3.07 -10.74 0.92
CA VAL A 76 -2.53 -12.02 1.38
C VAL A 76 -3.18 -12.43 2.71
N LEU A 77 -3.22 -11.52 3.70
CA LEU A 77 -3.88 -11.79 4.97
C LEU A 77 -5.37 -12.07 4.80
N PHE A 78 -6.05 -11.30 3.94
CA PHE A 78 -7.45 -11.53 3.63
C PHE A 78 -7.69 -12.91 2.99
N TYR A 79 -6.84 -13.34 2.06
CA TYR A 79 -6.92 -14.65 1.43
C TYR A 79 -6.81 -15.79 2.45
N PHE A 80 -5.80 -15.72 3.34
CA PHE A 80 -5.62 -16.72 4.38
C PHE A 80 -6.77 -16.74 5.38
N TRP A 81 -7.24 -15.56 5.80
CA TRP A 81 -8.39 -15.44 6.70
C TRP A 81 -9.68 -16.02 6.09
N ALA A 82 -9.96 -15.71 4.82
CA ALA A 82 -11.11 -16.25 4.10
C ALA A 82 -11.02 -17.77 3.94
N ARG A 83 -9.82 -18.30 3.64
CA ARG A 83 -9.57 -19.74 3.53
C ARG A 83 -9.75 -20.46 4.88
N TRP A 84 -9.23 -19.88 5.96
CA TRP A 84 -9.38 -20.42 7.31
C TRP A 84 -10.85 -20.46 7.75
N ARG A 85 -11.61 -19.38 7.52
CA ARG A 85 -13.04 -19.34 7.82
C ARG A 85 -13.85 -20.39 7.06
N LYS A 86 -13.54 -20.64 5.77
CA LYS A 86 -14.22 -21.69 5.00
C LYS A 86 -13.98 -23.09 5.54
N LYS A 87 -12.76 -23.38 6.03
CA LYS A 87 -12.41 -24.69 6.60
C LYS A 87 -13.15 -25.00 7.92
N GLN A 88 -13.55 -23.98 8.67
CA GLN A 88 -14.22 -24.14 9.97
C GLN A 88 -15.74 -24.34 9.87
N HIS A 89 -16.34 -24.04 8.71
CA HIS A 89 -17.80 -24.06 8.50
C HIS A 89 -18.25 -25.02 7.39
N GLY A 90 -17.36 -25.90 6.91
CA GLY A 90 -17.67 -26.96 5.95
C GLY A 90 -17.16 -28.29 6.48
#